data_AF-A0A812X500-F1
#
_entry.id   AF-A0A812X500-F1
#
_cell.length_a   1.000
_cell.length_b   1.000
_cell.length_c   1.000
_cell.angle_alpha   90.00
_cell.angle_beta   90.00
_cell.angle_gamma   90.00
#
_symmetry.space_group_name_H-M   'P 1'
#
loop_
_entity.id
_entity.type
_entity.pdbx_description
1 polymer ?
#
loop_
_entity_poly.entity_id
_entity_poly.type
_entity_poly.pdbx_seq_one_letter_code
_entity_poly.pdbx_strand_id
1 'polypeptide(L)'
;ESEEDEILTLRPLFEETLVDPTAHELEFDFGHGLQFRLLQRPESFASQRFGTSLSCAPTERGRRTGCMVWDGAAVLSGMLAAEGRSVEHPGREVLGAWASAAGRGILELGAGEGGLPGMVASRAFGCQAILTDLEDVVPQLAENVALNSSTALVQALQWGEDAAVEWRGLHPPFGLLLAADCLYDTENVPPLVDSLCALSGPQSEALVSFDTALGRWGAYAAFEALAR
;
A
#
# COMPACT_ATOMS: atom_id res chain seq x y z
N GLU A 1 10.78 -30.84 -5.52
CA GLU A 1 9.58 -29.98 -5.56
C GLU A 1 9.74 -29.03 -4.39
N SER A 2 10.30 -27.86 -4.64
CA SER A 2 10.53 -26.82 -3.64
C SER A 2 9.70 -25.62 -4.06
N GLU A 3 8.95 -25.10 -3.11
CA GLU A 3 8.00 -23.98 -3.19
C GLU A 3 8.68 -22.73 -3.76
N GLU A 4 8.59 -22.55 -5.08
CA GLU A 4 8.85 -21.29 -5.79
C GLU A 4 7.59 -20.39 -5.85
N ASP A 5 6.59 -20.69 -5.02
CA ASP A 5 5.37 -19.90 -4.88
C ASP A 5 5.58 -18.84 -3.80
N GLU A 6 6.16 -17.67 -4.12
CA GLU A 6 5.87 -16.40 -3.38
C GLU A 6 6.55 -15.13 -3.90
N ILE A 7 7.25 -15.14 -5.04
CA ILE A 7 7.80 -13.91 -5.62
C ILE A 7 7.40 -13.82 -7.07
N LEU A 8 6.35 -13.03 -7.35
CA LEU A 8 6.08 -12.53 -8.70
C LEU A 8 7.14 -11.48 -9.03
N THR A 9 8.33 -11.93 -9.48
CA THR A 9 9.31 -11.04 -10.09
C THR A 9 8.75 -10.59 -11.44
N LEU A 10 8.07 -9.45 -11.46
CA LEU A 10 7.97 -8.69 -12.68
C LEU A 10 9.43 -8.33 -13.03
N ARG A 11 9.97 -8.89 -14.12
CA ARG A 11 11.16 -8.33 -14.80
C ARG A 11 10.99 -6.80 -14.86
N PRO A 12 12.05 -5.98 -14.96
CA PRO A 12 11.88 -4.54 -15.12
C PRO A 12 11.02 -4.31 -16.37
N LEU A 13 9.71 -4.16 -16.17
CA LEU A 13 8.72 -4.02 -17.22
C LEU A 13 8.85 -2.61 -17.81
N PHE A 14 9.64 -1.76 -17.17
CA PHE A 14 9.81 -0.36 -17.47
C PHE A 14 11.29 0.01 -17.26
N GLU A 15 11.94 0.45 -18.33
CA GLU A 15 13.23 1.18 -18.27
C GLU A 15 13.00 2.65 -17.85
N GLU A 16 11.74 3.08 -17.75
CA GLU A 16 11.26 4.41 -17.39
C GLU A 16 10.37 4.33 -16.14
N THR A 17 10.26 5.41 -15.37
CA THR A 17 9.33 5.51 -14.23
C THR A 17 7.89 5.42 -14.72
N LEU A 18 7.08 4.55 -14.11
CA LEU A 18 5.65 4.41 -14.44
C LEU A 18 4.84 5.64 -14.06
N VAL A 19 5.15 6.21 -12.91
CA VAL A 19 4.49 7.39 -12.37
C VAL A 19 5.40 8.59 -12.63
N ASP A 20 4.88 9.61 -13.30
CA ASP A 20 5.61 10.87 -13.50
C ASP A 20 5.78 11.58 -12.14
N PRO A 21 7.00 11.70 -11.59
CA PRO A 21 7.22 12.32 -10.28
C PRO A 21 7.07 13.84 -10.30
N THR A 22 6.84 14.45 -11.47
CA THR A 22 6.66 15.89 -11.64
C THR A 22 5.20 16.29 -11.87
N ALA A 23 4.33 15.32 -12.15
CA ALA A 23 2.91 15.56 -12.36
C ALA A 23 2.23 15.95 -11.04
N HIS A 24 1.27 16.88 -11.08
CA HIS A 24 0.42 17.21 -9.94
C HIS A 24 -0.90 16.41 -9.95
N GLU A 25 -1.28 15.88 -11.11
CA GLU A 25 -2.46 15.06 -11.31
C GLU A 25 -2.04 13.80 -12.07
N LEU A 26 -2.52 12.66 -11.61
CA LEU A 26 -2.25 11.35 -12.18
C LEU A 26 -3.58 10.67 -12.50
N GLU A 27 -3.65 10.01 -13.65
CA GLU A 27 -4.81 9.19 -14.04
C GLU A 27 -4.39 7.75 -14.22
N PHE A 28 -5.13 6.83 -13.60
CA PHE A 28 -4.93 5.39 -13.72
C PHE A 28 -6.20 4.75 -14.28
N ASP A 29 -6.08 4.01 -15.38
CA ASP A 29 -7.16 3.21 -15.94
C ASP A 29 -6.77 1.73 -15.90
N PHE A 30 -7.38 0.99 -14.97
CA PHE A 30 -7.22 -0.45 -14.85
C PHE A 30 -8.36 -1.22 -15.54
N GLY A 31 -9.12 -0.58 -16.43
CA GLY A 31 -10.24 -1.17 -17.15
C GLY A 31 -11.46 -1.49 -16.27
N HIS A 32 -12.57 -1.91 -16.90
CA HIS A 32 -13.78 -2.37 -16.20
C HIS A 32 -14.37 -1.36 -15.18
N GLY A 33 -14.22 -0.06 -15.46
CA GLY A 33 -14.69 1.00 -14.57
C GLY A 33 -13.80 1.25 -13.35
N LEU A 34 -12.62 0.62 -13.27
CA LEU A 34 -11.57 0.91 -12.30
C LEU A 34 -10.69 2.05 -12.82
N GLN A 35 -11.25 3.26 -12.80
CA GLN A 35 -10.56 4.49 -13.17
C GLN A 35 -10.37 5.36 -11.92
N PHE A 36 -9.16 5.85 -11.73
CA PHE A 36 -8.77 6.65 -10.57
C PHE A 36 -8.01 7.88 -10.99
N ARG A 37 -8.30 9.00 -10.34
CA ARG A 37 -7.55 10.25 -10.47
C ARG A 37 -6.98 10.63 -9.13
N LEU A 38 -5.68 10.94 -9.09
CA LEU A 38 -4.98 11.28 -7.86
C LEU A 38 -4.30 12.63 -8.03
N LEU A 39 -4.33 13.40 -6.96
CA LEU A 39 -3.48 14.57 -6.79
C LEU A 39 -2.21 14.15 -6.09
N GLN A 40 -1.06 14.63 -6.57
CA GLN A 40 0.18 14.55 -5.81
C GLN A 40 0.88 15.91 -5.70
N ARG A 41 1.82 16.06 -4.75
CA ARG A 41 2.47 17.33 -4.42
C ARG A 41 3.99 17.28 -4.58
N PRO A 42 4.53 17.25 -5.81
CA PRO A 42 5.98 17.21 -6.06
C PRO A 42 6.77 18.32 -5.36
N GLU A 43 6.18 19.50 -5.23
CA GLU A 43 6.78 20.65 -4.54
C GLU A 43 6.98 20.41 -3.03
N SER A 44 6.18 19.52 -2.43
CA SER A 44 6.28 19.15 -1.03
C SER A 44 7.37 18.10 -0.77
N PHE A 45 7.81 17.37 -1.81
CA PHE A 45 8.75 16.27 -1.70
C PHE A 45 10.11 16.70 -1.14
N ALA A 46 10.62 17.85 -1.59
CA ALA A 46 11.89 18.43 -1.12
C ALA A 46 11.72 19.39 0.08
N SER A 47 10.49 19.58 0.58
CA SER A 47 10.23 20.53 1.66
C SER A 47 10.76 20.00 2.99
N GLN A 48 11.80 20.63 3.53
CA GLN A 48 12.25 20.40 4.91
C GLN A 48 11.22 21.00 5.86
N ARG A 49 10.47 20.19 6.60
CA ARG A 49 9.79 20.67 7.81
C ARG A 49 10.68 20.42 9.02
N PHE A 50 11.09 21.51 9.67
CA PHE A 50 11.28 21.53 11.11
C PHE A 50 9.88 21.46 11.75
N GLY A 51 9.35 20.26 11.96
CA GLY A 51 8.02 20.02 12.53
C GLY A 51 8.01 18.69 13.27
N THR A 52 7.33 18.64 14.41
CA THR A 52 7.44 17.64 15.49
C THR A 52 6.98 16.21 15.17
N SER A 53 6.77 15.85 13.90
CA SER A 53 6.41 14.48 13.53
C SER A 53 7.65 13.60 13.66
N LEU A 54 7.64 12.74 14.68
CA LEU A 54 8.69 11.76 14.98
C LEU A 54 8.64 10.60 13.99
N SER A 55 8.72 10.88 12.68
CA SER A 55 9.06 9.81 11.76
C SER A 55 10.51 9.42 12.03
N CYS A 56 10.72 8.21 12.53
CA CYS A 56 12.04 7.68 12.86
C CYS A 56 12.90 7.40 11.61
N ALA A 57 12.29 7.46 10.43
CA ALA A 57 12.89 7.10 9.15
C ALA A 57 13.94 8.14 8.69
N PRO A 58 15.18 7.74 8.40
CA PRO A 58 16.19 8.62 7.79
C PRO A 58 15.71 9.40 6.56
N THR A 59 14.95 8.78 5.66
CA THR A 59 14.47 9.39 4.42
C THR A 59 13.40 10.46 4.70
N GLU A 60 12.46 10.20 5.62
CA GLU A 60 11.41 11.17 5.98
C GLU A 60 11.92 12.40 6.75
N ARG A 61 13.15 12.36 7.27
CA ARG A 61 13.78 13.53 7.88
C ARG A 61 14.19 14.60 6.86
N GLY A 62 14.37 14.23 5.60
CA GLY A 62 14.84 15.12 4.54
C GLY A 62 13.89 15.23 3.34
N ARG A 63 12.89 14.36 3.25
CA ARG A 63 11.90 14.29 2.18
C ARG A 63 10.53 13.98 2.76
N ARG A 64 9.46 14.28 2.04
CA ARG A 64 8.11 13.83 2.38
C ARG A 64 7.69 12.78 1.35
N THR A 65 8.07 11.51 1.53
CA THR A 65 7.78 10.50 0.49
C THR A 65 6.30 10.19 0.38
N GLY A 66 5.53 10.41 1.46
CA GLY A 66 4.08 10.25 1.48
C GLY A 66 3.31 11.25 0.62
N CYS A 67 3.93 12.30 0.07
CA CYS A 67 3.29 13.23 -0.86
C CYS A 67 3.52 12.89 -2.35
N MET A 68 3.88 11.64 -2.62
CA MET A 68 4.14 11.13 -3.97
C MET A 68 3.42 9.81 -4.16
N VAL A 69 3.02 9.52 -5.40
CA VAL A 69 2.61 8.18 -5.80
C VAL A 69 3.82 7.47 -6.41
N TRP A 70 4.08 6.25 -5.97
CA TRP A 70 5.26 5.48 -6.38
C TRP A 70 4.88 4.34 -7.33
N ASP A 71 5.84 3.89 -8.14
CA ASP A 71 5.64 2.87 -9.18
C ASP A 71 5.08 1.56 -8.61
N GLY A 72 5.53 1.14 -7.43
CA GLY A 72 5.03 -0.05 -6.75
C GLY A 72 3.54 0.03 -6.42
N ALA A 73 3.02 1.24 -6.13
CA ALA A 73 1.59 1.45 -5.89
C ALA A 73 0.79 1.23 -7.18
N ALA A 74 1.28 1.71 -8.33
CA ALA A 74 0.64 1.50 -9.62
C ALA A 74 0.66 0.02 -10.04
N VAL A 75 1.80 -0.65 -9.84
CA VAL A 75 1.98 -2.08 -10.13
C VAL A 75 1.05 -2.95 -9.28
N LEU A 76 1.08 -2.77 -7.95
CA LEU A 76 0.23 -3.53 -7.03
C LEU A 76 -1.26 -3.32 -7.34
N SER A 77 -1.65 -2.10 -7.66
CA SER A 77 -3.01 -1.78 -8.11
C SER A 77 -3.42 -2.53 -9.37
N GLY A 78 -2.53 -2.59 -10.38
CA GLY A 78 -2.78 -3.36 -11.59
C GLY A 78 -2.98 -4.86 -11.33
N MET A 79 -2.21 -5.43 -10.40
CA MET A 79 -2.36 -6.83 -9.99
C MET A 79 -3.69 -7.08 -9.27
N LEU A 80 -4.06 -6.22 -8.32
CA LEU A 80 -5.33 -6.28 -7.61
C LEU A 80 -6.54 -6.16 -8.56
N ALA A 81 -6.47 -5.22 -9.51
CA ALA A 81 -7.49 -5.04 -10.53
C ALA A 81 -7.62 -6.27 -11.46
N ALA A 82 -6.51 -6.90 -11.83
CA ALA A 82 -6.52 -8.12 -12.63
C ALA A 82 -7.15 -9.29 -11.87
N GLU A 83 -6.85 -9.45 -10.58
CA GLU A 83 -7.40 -10.50 -9.73
C GLU A 83 -8.92 -10.35 -9.54
N GLY A 84 -9.41 -9.12 -9.38
CA GLY A 84 -10.85 -8.86 -9.27
C GLY A 84 -11.65 -9.34 -10.49
N ARG A 85 -11.05 -9.33 -11.69
CA ARG A 85 -11.69 -9.83 -12.92
C ARG A 85 -11.85 -11.35 -12.95
N SER A 86 -10.95 -12.08 -12.28
CA SER A 86 -11.03 -13.54 -12.19
C SER A 86 -12.29 -14.00 -11.44
N VAL A 87 -12.85 -13.13 -10.58
CA VAL A 87 -14.06 -13.38 -9.80
C VAL A 87 -15.35 -13.24 -10.62
N GLU A 88 -15.35 -12.49 -11.72
CA GLU A 88 -16.55 -12.21 -12.53
C GLU A 88 -16.89 -13.30 -13.57
N HIS A 89 -16.09 -14.37 -13.71
CA HIS A 89 -16.34 -15.43 -14.69
C HIS A 89 -17.38 -16.46 -14.20
N PRO A 90 -18.54 -16.63 -14.88
CA PRO A 90 -19.55 -17.61 -14.49
C PRO A 90 -18.97 -19.03 -14.58
N GLY A 91 -18.90 -19.73 -13.44
CA GLY A 91 -18.40 -21.12 -13.36
C GLY A 91 -17.05 -21.29 -12.68
N ARG A 92 -16.40 -20.22 -12.20
CA ARG A 92 -15.30 -20.30 -11.24
C ARG A 92 -15.78 -19.80 -9.87
N GLU A 93 -16.42 -20.68 -9.12
CA GLU A 93 -16.91 -20.42 -7.74
C GLU A 93 -15.79 -20.20 -6.70
N VAL A 94 -14.52 -20.24 -7.11
CA VAL A 94 -13.39 -20.00 -6.21
C VAL A 94 -13.00 -18.54 -6.31
N LEU A 95 -13.38 -17.75 -5.30
CA LEU A 95 -12.77 -16.44 -5.07
C LEU A 95 -11.25 -16.63 -5.02
N GLY A 96 -10.51 -15.86 -5.82
CA GLY A 96 -9.06 -15.81 -5.73
C GLY A 96 -8.61 -15.58 -4.29
N ALA A 97 -7.43 -16.08 -3.91
CA ALA A 97 -6.97 -16.06 -2.51
C ALA A 97 -7.06 -14.64 -1.90
N TRP A 98 -6.69 -13.62 -2.67
CA TRP A 98 -6.75 -12.22 -2.23
C TRP A 98 -8.18 -11.68 -2.11
N ALA A 99 -9.09 -12.04 -3.03
CA ALA A 99 -10.49 -11.65 -2.94
C ALA A 99 -11.19 -12.32 -1.74
N SER A 100 -10.88 -13.60 -1.49
CA SER A 100 -11.35 -14.34 -0.31
C SER A 100 -10.84 -13.70 0.99
N ALA A 101 -9.55 -13.33 1.01
CA ALA A 101 -8.93 -12.64 2.11
C ALA A 101 -9.57 -11.25 2.35
N ALA A 102 -9.74 -10.46 1.29
CA ALA A 102 -10.36 -9.12 1.35
C ALA A 102 -11.77 -9.12 1.96
N GLY A 103 -12.51 -10.23 1.89
CA GLY A 103 -13.82 -10.37 2.53
C GLY A 103 -13.81 -10.19 4.06
N ARG A 104 -12.63 -10.28 4.71
CA ARG A 104 -12.44 -9.96 6.14
C ARG A 104 -11.91 -8.54 6.38
N GLY A 105 -11.92 -7.69 5.37
CA GLY A 105 -11.43 -6.31 5.41
C GLY A 105 -10.05 -6.15 4.79
N ILE A 106 -9.86 -4.97 4.18
CA ILE A 106 -8.61 -4.55 3.55
C ILE A 106 -7.97 -3.45 4.41
N LEU A 107 -6.68 -3.56 4.68
CA LEU A 107 -5.87 -2.50 5.30
C LEU A 107 -4.71 -2.14 4.38
N GLU A 108 -4.49 -0.86 4.15
CA GLU A 108 -3.27 -0.38 3.50
C GLU A 108 -2.41 0.39 4.50
N LEU A 109 -1.15 -0.05 4.66
CA LEU A 109 -0.11 0.58 5.47
C LEU A 109 0.78 1.45 4.58
N GLY A 110 1.00 2.70 4.96
CA GLY A 110 1.84 3.61 4.17
C GLY A 110 1.22 3.92 2.81
N ALA A 111 -0.07 4.25 2.80
CA ALA A 111 -0.84 4.52 1.59
C ALA A 111 -0.32 5.74 0.79
N GLY A 112 0.51 6.57 1.42
CA GLY A 112 0.83 7.91 0.94
C GLY A 112 -0.44 8.75 0.81
N GLU A 113 -0.35 9.87 0.10
CA GLU A 113 -1.54 10.61 -0.27
C GLU A 113 -2.32 9.93 -1.39
N GLY A 114 -1.70 8.99 -2.11
CA GLY A 114 -2.33 8.30 -3.25
C GLY A 114 -3.43 7.32 -2.83
N GLY A 115 -3.16 6.41 -1.88
CA GLY A 115 -4.10 5.37 -1.45
C GLY A 115 -4.61 4.47 -2.57
N LEU A 116 -3.85 4.36 -3.67
CA LEU A 116 -4.31 3.74 -4.90
C LEU A 116 -4.54 2.23 -4.75
N PRO A 117 -3.62 1.42 -4.21
CA PRO A 117 -3.82 -0.01 -4.02
C PRO A 117 -5.08 -0.34 -3.23
N GLY A 118 -5.30 0.30 -2.08
CA GLY A 118 -6.46 0.01 -1.24
C GLY A 118 -7.78 0.46 -1.86
N MET A 119 -7.82 1.60 -2.57
CA MET A 119 -9.01 2.01 -3.34
C MET A 119 -9.32 1.04 -4.48
N VAL A 120 -8.30 0.57 -5.19
CA VAL A 120 -8.44 -0.39 -6.28
C VAL A 120 -8.91 -1.73 -5.75
N ALA A 121 -8.29 -2.27 -4.70
CA ALA A 121 -8.70 -3.52 -4.05
C ALA A 121 -10.15 -3.43 -3.54
N SER A 122 -10.50 -2.33 -2.88
CA SER A 122 -11.85 -2.11 -2.36
C SER A 122 -12.90 -2.19 -3.47
N ARG A 123 -12.65 -1.51 -4.59
CA ARG A 123 -13.58 -1.49 -5.73
C ARG A 123 -13.58 -2.79 -6.52
N ALA A 124 -12.42 -3.42 -6.72
CA ALA A 124 -12.27 -4.65 -7.47
C ALA A 124 -12.87 -5.87 -6.74
N PHE A 125 -12.79 -5.91 -5.41
CA PHE A 125 -13.30 -7.02 -4.60
C PHE A 125 -14.64 -6.72 -3.92
N GLY A 126 -15.16 -5.49 -4.04
CA GLY A 126 -16.40 -5.08 -3.38
C GLY A 126 -16.32 -5.11 -1.85
N CYS A 127 -15.12 -4.88 -1.29
CA CYS A 127 -14.83 -5.00 0.13
C CYS A 127 -14.43 -3.66 0.74
N GLN A 128 -14.66 -3.48 2.05
CA GLN A 128 -14.29 -2.25 2.76
C GLN A 128 -12.77 -2.19 2.95
N ALA A 129 -12.17 -1.05 2.58
CA ALA A 129 -10.78 -0.75 2.88
C ALA A 129 -10.63 0.35 3.93
N ILE A 130 -9.54 0.26 4.69
CA ILE A 130 -9.01 1.32 5.55
C ILE A 130 -7.61 1.66 5.04
N LEU A 131 -7.41 2.92 4.67
CA LEU A 131 -6.14 3.43 4.14
C LEU A 131 -5.46 4.20 5.25
N THR A 132 -4.20 3.88 5.51
CA THR A 132 -3.47 4.45 6.64
C THR A 132 -2.12 5.00 6.25
N ASP A 133 -1.77 6.11 6.89
CA ASP A 133 -0.46 6.75 6.80
C ASP A 133 -0.24 7.60 8.07
N LEU A 134 0.83 8.40 8.10
CA LEU A 134 1.10 9.35 9.16
C LEU A 134 0.04 10.47 9.21
N GLU A 135 -0.16 11.02 10.40
CA GLU A 135 -1.15 12.08 10.69
C GLU A 135 -1.08 13.26 9.71
N ASP A 136 0.11 13.64 9.25
CA ASP A 136 0.29 14.77 8.35
C ASP A 136 0.00 14.45 6.86
N VAL A 137 -0.08 13.17 6.49
CA VAL A 137 -0.44 12.68 5.15
C VAL A 137 -1.96 12.45 5.04
N VAL A 138 -2.61 12.04 6.13
CA VAL A 138 -4.04 11.74 6.21
C VAL A 138 -4.96 12.77 5.54
N PRO A 139 -4.79 14.09 5.70
CA PRO A 139 -5.69 15.05 5.04
C PRO A 139 -5.59 15.02 3.51
N GLN A 140 -4.39 14.78 2.97
CA GLN A 140 -4.17 14.67 1.52
C GLN A 140 -4.71 13.33 0.98
N LEU A 141 -4.51 12.25 1.74
CA LEU A 141 -5.09 10.94 1.42
C LEU A 141 -6.63 10.98 1.39
N ALA A 142 -7.26 11.64 2.37
CA ALA A 142 -8.71 11.81 2.40
C ALA A 142 -9.25 12.61 1.20
N GLU A 143 -8.49 13.59 0.70
CA GLU A 143 -8.84 14.34 -0.52
C GLU A 143 -8.87 13.42 -1.74
N ASN A 144 -7.87 12.56 -1.92
CA ASN A 144 -7.83 11.60 -3.04
C ASN A 144 -8.92 10.52 -2.93
N VAL A 145 -9.24 10.04 -1.72
CA VAL A 145 -10.38 9.14 -1.51
C VAL A 145 -11.70 9.81 -1.94
N ALA A 146 -11.91 11.07 -1.54
CA ALA A 146 -13.11 11.84 -1.90
C ALA A 146 -13.19 12.12 -3.41
N LEU A 147 -12.06 12.46 -4.05
CA LEU A 147 -11.96 12.72 -5.50
C LEU A 147 -12.45 11.53 -6.33
N ASN A 148 -12.25 10.31 -5.83
CA ASN A 148 -12.63 9.07 -6.50
C ASN A 148 -14.00 8.54 -6.08
N SER A 149 -14.75 9.27 -5.23
CA SER A 149 -16.00 8.79 -4.62
C SER A 149 -15.83 7.41 -3.98
N SER A 150 -14.64 7.13 -3.44
CA SER A 150 -14.31 5.86 -2.82
C SER A 150 -14.97 5.78 -1.44
N THR A 151 -15.41 4.58 -1.06
CA THR A 151 -15.96 4.29 0.28
C THR A 151 -14.88 3.94 1.29
N ALA A 152 -13.61 3.91 0.88
CA ALA A 152 -12.50 3.61 1.77
C ALA A 152 -12.45 4.60 2.95
N LEU A 153 -12.16 4.08 4.15
CA LEU A 153 -11.94 4.92 5.33
C LEU A 153 -10.48 5.36 5.36
N VAL A 154 -10.21 6.52 5.94
CA VAL A 154 -8.86 7.04 6.11
C VAL A 154 -8.61 7.28 7.59
N GLN A 155 -7.48 6.77 8.10
CA GLN A 155 -7.09 6.92 9.51
C GLN A 155 -5.57 7.02 9.64
N ALA A 156 -5.09 7.69 10.68
CA ALA A 156 -3.67 7.74 10.98
C ALA A 156 -3.19 6.43 11.64
N LEU A 157 -2.07 5.89 11.17
CA LEU A 157 -1.37 4.77 11.80
C LEU A 157 0.14 4.93 11.60
N GLN A 158 0.84 5.17 12.70
CA GLN A 158 2.30 5.03 12.73
C GLN A 158 2.63 3.54 12.89
N TRP A 159 3.61 3.04 12.15
CA TRP A 159 4.03 1.65 12.26
C TRP A 159 4.72 1.37 13.60
N GLY A 160 4.51 0.16 14.11
CA GLY A 160 5.13 -0.37 15.32
C GLY A 160 4.13 -1.15 16.17
N GLU A 161 4.64 -2.04 17.03
CA GLU A 161 3.82 -2.93 17.84
C GLU A 161 2.80 -2.18 18.72
N ASP A 162 3.22 -1.15 19.44
CA ASP A 162 2.32 -0.40 20.35
C ASP A 162 1.12 0.21 19.62
N ALA A 163 1.39 0.85 18.47
CA ALA A 163 0.35 1.47 17.65
C ALA A 163 -0.58 0.42 17.02
N ALA A 164 -0.03 -0.73 16.58
CA ALA A 164 -0.81 -1.82 16.02
C ALA A 164 -1.69 -2.53 17.08
N VAL A 165 -1.21 -2.64 18.33
CA VAL A 165 -1.98 -3.20 19.45
C VAL A 165 -3.17 -2.30 19.79
N GLU A 166 -2.97 -0.98 19.83
CA GLU A 166 -4.07 -0.02 20.02
C GLU A 166 -5.11 -0.17 18.89
N TRP A 167 -4.65 -0.27 17.66
CA TRP A 167 -5.49 -0.48 16.48
C TRP A 167 -6.27 -1.79 16.52
N ARG A 168 -5.66 -2.91 16.94
CA ARG A 168 -6.37 -4.19 17.16
C ARG A 168 -7.47 -4.09 18.22
N GLY A 169 -7.37 -3.16 19.16
CA GLY A 169 -8.44 -2.88 20.12
C GLY A 169 -9.68 -2.25 19.47
N LEU A 170 -9.51 -1.62 18.31
CA LEU A 170 -10.55 -0.89 17.58
C LEU A 170 -11.07 -1.65 16.35
N HIS A 171 -10.25 -2.55 15.79
CA HIS A 171 -10.54 -3.25 14.54
C HIS A 171 -10.26 -4.76 14.67
N PRO A 172 -11.10 -5.63 14.07
CA PRO A 172 -10.75 -7.04 13.93
C PRO A 172 -9.52 -7.22 13.02
N PRO A 173 -8.84 -8.38 13.06
CA PRO A 173 -7.77 -8.68 12.11
C PRO A 173 -8.23 -8.55 10.66
N PHE A 174 -7.41 -7.90 9.83
CA PHE A 174 -7.70 -7.70 8.41
C PHE A 174 -7.34 -8.94 7.62
N GLY A 175 -8.12 -9.24 6.59
CA GLY A 175 -7.83 -10.37 5.73
C GLY A 175 -6.82 -10.05 4.65
N LEU A 176 -6.85 -8.86 4.05
CA LEU A 176 -5.87 -8.44 3.05
C LEU A 176 -5.13 -7.20 3.55
N LEU A 177 -3.81 -7.29 3.65
CA LEU A 177 -2.93 -6.19 4.03
C LEU A 177 -2.11 -5.78 2.81
N LEU A 178 -2.01 -4.48 2.55
CA LEU A 178 -1.29 -3.90 1.43
C LEU A 178 -0.21 -2.96 1.95
N ALA A 179 0.97 -2.98 1.35
CA ALA A 179 2.01 -1.98 1.56
C ALA A 179 2.79 -1.76 0.27
N ALA A 180 2.66 -0.58 -0.34
CA ALA A 180 3.34 -0.26 -1.58
C ALA A 180 4.59 0.59 -1.33
N ASP A 181 5.76 0.11 -1.78
CA ASP A 181 7.06 0.80 -1.70
C ASP A 181 7.42 1.31 -0.29
N CYS A 182 6.98 0.58 0.73
CA CYS A 182 7.26 0.88 2.13
C CYS A 182 8.66 0.42 2.60
N LEU A 183 9.40 -0.33 1.77
CA LEU A 183 10.72 -0.90 2.08
C LEU A 183 11.87 -0.02 1.57
N TYR A 184 12.02 1.19 2.13
CA TYR A 184 13.07 2.13 1.69
C TYR A 184 14.16 2.43 2.74
N ASP A 185 13.81 2.40 4.03
CA ASP A 185 14.73 2.56 5.16
C ASP A 185 14.74 1.29 6.01
N THR A 186 15.92 0.73 6.26
CA THR A 186 16.06 -0.51 7.03
C THR A 186 15.52 -0.37 8.46
N GLU A 187 15.59 0.83 9.04
CA GLU A 187 15.06 1.13 10.38
C GLU A 187 13.53 1.04 10.45
N ASN A 188 12.82 1.19 9.33
CA ASN A 188 11.37 1.09 9.27
C ASN A 188 10.87 -0.34 9.09
N VAL A 189 11.76 -1.28 8.75
CA VAL A 189 11.35 -2.65 8.45
C VAL A 189 10.79 -3.37 9.68
N PRO A 190 11.46 -3.39 10.85
CA PRO A 190 10.87 -4.01 12.04
C PRO A 190 9.48 -3.46 12.40
N PRO A 191 9.24 -2.14 12.54
CA PRO A 191 7.91 -1.64 12.90
C PRO A 191 6.85 -1.91 11.82
N LEU A 192 7.22 -1.95 10.53
CA LEU A 192 6.30 -2.35 9.46
C LEU A 192 5.89 -3.82 9.61
N VAL A 193 6.86 -4.73 9.80
CA VAL A 193 6.59 -6.17 10.00
C VAL A 193 5.76 -6.39 11.27
N ASP A 194 6.10 -5.73 12.37
CA ASP A 194 5.33 -5.79 13.61
C ASP A 194 3.87 -5.38 13.36
N SER A 195 3.63 -4.32 12.59
CA SER A 195 2.27 -3.88 12.23
C SER A 195 1.53 -4.88 11.36
N LEU A 196 2.20 -5.46 10.34
CA LEU A 196 1.62 -6.50 9.49
C LEU A 196 1.22 -7.73 10.32
N CYS A 197 2.10 -8.24 11.16
CA CYS A 197 1.83 -9.38 12.03
C CYS A 197 0.75 -9.06 13.08
N ALA A 198 0.82 -7.86 13.67
CA ALA A 198 -0.11 -7.39 14.67
C ALA A 198 -1.46 -6.95 14.09
N LEU A 199 -1.68 -6.91 12.78
CA LEU A 199 -2.99 -6.60 12.18
C LEU A 199 -3.53 -7.75 11.32
N SER A 200 -2.72 -8.79 11.11
CA SER A 200 -3.08 -10.03 10.43
C SER A 200 -3.80 -11.04 11.33
N GLY A 201 -4.48 -12.01 10.74
CA GLY A 201 -5.02 -13.20 11.36
C GLY A 201 -4.55 -14.47 10.62
N PRO A 202 -4.99 -15.68 11.05
CA PRO A 202 -4.45 -16.95 10.54
C PRO A 202 -4.64 -17.23 9.04
N GLN A 203 -5.48 -16.45 8.36
CA GLN A 203 -5.77 -16.60 6.93
C GLN A 203 -5.50 -15.31 6.16
N SER A 204 -4.80 -14.37 6.79
CA SER A 204 -4.52 -13.08 6.18
C SER A 204 -3.42 -13.19 5.14
N GLU A 205 -3.55 -12.37 4.11
CA GLU A 205 -2.58 -12.24 3.03
C GLU A 205 -1.98 -10.84 3.12
N ALA A 206 -0.65 -10.73 3.06
CA ALA A 206 0.05 -9.45 3.03
C ALA A 206 0.75 -9.29 1.68
N LEU A 207 0.39 -8.26 0.93
CA LEU A 207 0.99 -7.93 -0.36
C LEU A 207 1.88 -6.71 -0.19
N VAL A 208 3.19 -6.91 -0.36
CA VAL A 208 4.19 -5.86 -0.24
C VAL A 208 4.88 -5.67 -1.59
N SER A 209 4.80 -4.47 -2.16
CA SER A 209 5.56 -4.14 -3.37
C SER A 209 6.93 -3.56 -2.99
N PHE A 210 7.92 -3.87 -3.82
CA PHE A 210 9.27 -3.33 -3.68
C PHE A 210 9.84 -3.03 -5.07
N ASP A 211 10.13 -1.76 -5.33
CA ASP A 211 10.88 -1.37 -6.52
C ASP A 211 12.39 -1.62 -6.36
N THR A 212 12.86 -2.67 -7.03
CA THR A 212 14.29 -3.03 -7.11
C THR A 212 15.17 -1.93 -7.71
N ALA A 213 14.63 -1.03 -8.54
CA ALA A 213 15.37 0.07 -9.13
C ALA A 213 15.78 1.14 -8.11
N LEU A 214 15.07 1.24 -6.97
CA LEU A 214 15.43 2.12 -5.86
C LEU A 214 16.71 1.68 -5.14
N GLY A 215 17.17 0.44 -5.37
CA GLY A 215 18.43 -0.07 -4.83
C GLY A 215 18.45 -0.23 -3.30
N ARG A 216 17.28 -0.25 -2.65
CA ARG A 216 17.12 -0.34 -1.18
C ARG A 216 17.21 -1.78 -0.66
N TRP A 217 18.19 -2.53 -1.17
CA TRP A 217 18.38 -3.96 -0.88
C TRP A 217 18.56 -4.28 0.60
N GLY A 218 19.11 -3.36 1.39
CA GLY A 218 19.23 -3.55 2.84
C GLY A 218 17.86 -3.59 3.55
N ALA A 219 16.89 -2.80 3.11
CA ALA A 219 15.53 -2.83 3.64
C ALA A 219 14.81 -4.11 3.19
N TYR A 220 14.93 -4.46 1.90
CA TYR A 220 14.40 -5.71 1.36
C TYR A 220 14.93 -6.96 2.10
N ALA A 221 16.25 -7.07 2.27
CA ALA A 221 16.87 -8.20 2.95
C ALA A 221 16.46 -8.29 4.44
N ALA A 222 16.30 -7.14 5.11
CA ALA A 222 15.77 -7.11 6.47
C ALA A 222 14.31 -7.59 6.53
N PHE A 223 13.49 -7.23 5.52
CA PHE A 223 12.09 -7.64 5.44
C PHE A 223 11.99 -9.15 5.22
N GLU A 224 12.74 -9.71 4.27
CA GLU A 224 12.80 -11.16 4.03
C GLU A 224 13.30 -11.97 5.24
N ALA A 225 14.06 -11.35 6.14
CA ALA A 225 14.53 -12.00 7.36
C ALA A 225 13.48 -12.01 8.47
N LEU A 226 12.58 -11.01 8.52
CA LEU A 226 11.60 -10.81 9.58
C LEU A 226 10.20 -11.30 9.21
N ALA A 227 9.82 -11.29 7.94
CA ALA A 227 8.49 -11.64 7.46
C ALA A 227 8.25 -13.16 7.29
N ARG A 228 9.15 -14.01 7.79
CA ARG A 228 9.09 -15.49 7.69
C ARG A 228 8.33 -16.14 8.84
#